data_AF-A2BIW6-F1
#
_entry.id   AF-A2BIW6-F1
#
_cell.length_a   1.000
_cell.length_b   1.000
_cell.length_c   1.000
_cell.angle_alpha   90.00
_cell.angle_beta   90.00
_cell.angle_gamma   90.00
#
_symmetry.space_group_name_H-M   'P 1'
#
loop_
_entity.id
_entity.type
_entity.pdbx_description
1 polymer ?
#
loop_
_entity_poly.entity_id
_entity_poly.type
_entity_poly.pdbx_seq_one_letter_code
_entity_poly.pdbx_strand_id
1 'polypeptide(L)'
;MSEEPKIEQKQAEERREEEVVPKKKIDIRSALALIPPASQLLGREKKPRERRVRLRFHDELREGTAKVNPQLLRELGEGEYIEVVVAGRHRFRYKVETDDSVPVNEVWVNGEKLPEYGIADNSIATVRVVRQ
;
A
#
# COMPACT_ATOMS: atom_id res chain seq x y z
N MET A 1 32.69 81.90 -37.18
CA MET A 1 33.78 80.98 -37.54
C MET A 1 34.35 80.47 -36.22
N SER A 2 34.06 79.23 -35.85
CA SER A 2 34.83 78.03 -36.23
C SER A 2 35.94 77.79 -35.19
N GLU A 3 36.12 76.63 -34.56
CA GLU A 3 35.43 75.33 -34.60
C GLU A 3 35.58 74.64 -33.23
N GLU A 4 34.54 73.95 -32.75
CA GLU A 4 34.72 72.75 -31.92
C GLU A 4 35.14 71.60 -32.87
N PRO A 5 35.99 70.62 -32.47
CA PRO A 5 35.72 69.78 -31.30
C PRO A 5 36.93 69.32 -30.46
N LYS A 6 36.64 69.01 -29.18
CA LYS A 6 37.52 68.22 -28.29
C LYS A 6 36.96 66.83 -27.97
N ILE A 7 36.01 66.38 -28.78
CA ILE A 7 35.18 65.19 -28.58
C ILE A 7 35.59 64.17 -29.64
N GLU A 8 36.17 63.03 -29.21
CA GLU A 8 35.88 61.68 -29.71
C GLU A 8 36.83 60.64 -29.11
N GLN A 9 38.14 60.85 -29.21
CA GLN A 9 39.11 59.73 -29.11
C GLN A 9 39.44 59.21 -27.70
N LYS A 10 38.80 59.74 -26.65
CA LYS A 10 38.82 59.12 -25.30
C LYS A 10 37.74 58.05 -25.07
N GLN A 11 36.78 57.88 -25.99
CA GLN A 11 35.61 56.99 -25.78
C GLN A 11 35.84 55.52 -26.14
N ALA A 12 37.06 55.11 -26.51
CA ALA A 12 37.35 53.76 -27.02
C ALA A 12 37.68 52.72 -25.93
N GLU A 13 38.07 53.13 -24.72
CA GLU A 13 38.62 52.21 -23.70
C GLU A 13 37.64 51.87 -22.56
N GLU A 14 36.62 52.71 -22.30
CA GLU A 14 35.62 52.51 -21.23
C GLU A 14 34.46 51.55 -21.59
N ARG A 15 34.42 50.98 -22.81
CA ARG A 15 33.35 50.06 -23.25
C ARG A 15 33.67 48.57 -23.06
N ARG A 16 34.55 48.22 -22.11
CA ARG A 16 34.95 46.83 -21.82
C ARG A 16 34.65 46.33 -20.41
N GLU A 17 33.89 47.10 -19.62
CA GLU A 17 33.16 46.53 -18.49
C GLU A 17 31.89 45.87 -19.02
N GLU A 18 32.03 44.65 -19.53
CA GLU A 18 30.88 43.74 -19.67
C GLU A 18 30.30 43.53 -18.27
N GLU A 19 29.15 44.12 -17.99
CA GLU A 19 28.39 43.82 -16.77
C GLU A 19 28.06 42.33 -16.74
N VAL A 20 28.89 41.55 -16.03
CA VAL A 20 28.66 40.13 -15.79
C VAL A 20 27.49 40.00 -14.81
N VAL A 21 26.26 40.16 -15.33
CA VAL A 21 25.01 40.06 -14.58
C VAL A 21 25.06 38.75 -13.78
N PRO A 22 25.12 38.79 -12.44
CA PRO A 22 25.34 37.61 -11.65
C PRO A 22 24.09 36.74 -11.73
N LYS A 23 24.15 35.69 -12.56
CA LYS A 23 23.10 34.67 -12.70
C LYS A 23 22.85 34.05 -11.33
N LYS A 24 21.85 34.55 -10.61
CA LYS A 24 21.36 33.97 -9.36
C LYS A 24 21.01 32.51 -9.64
N LYS A 25 21.84 31.60 -9.11
CA LYS A 25 21.58 30.16 -9.18
C LYS A 25 20.26 29.92 -8.47
N ILE A 26 19.30 29.34 -9.18
CA ILE A 26 17.97 29.04 -8.63
C ILE A 26 18.18 28.06 -7.47
N ASP A 27 17.68 28.41 -6.28
CA ASP A 27 17.84 27.59 -5.08
C ASP A 27 17.01 26.32 -5.20
N ILE A 28 17.63 25.25 -5.70
CA ILE A 28 17.01 23.94 -5.94
C ILE A 28 16.30 23.41 -4.68
N ARG A 29 16.82 23.75 -3.49
CA ARG A 29 16.24 23.34 -2.20
C ARG A 29 14.86 23.96 -1.92
N SER A 30 14.59 25.20 -2.33
CA SER A 30 13.27 25.81 -2.13
C SER A 30 12.26 25.29 -3.15
N ALA A 31 12.70 25.00 -4.38
CA ALA A 31 11.88 24.33 -5.38
C ALA A 31 11.50 22.89 -4.95
N LEU A 32 12.45 22.13 -4.37
CA LEU A 32 12.19 20.78 -3.84
C LEU A 32 11.27 20.80 -2.61
N ALA A 33 11.29 21.86 -1.79
CA ALA A 33 10.41 21.98 -0.62
C ALA A 33 8.93 22.22 -0.97
N LEU A 34 8.65 22.73 -2.19
CA LEU A 34 7.28 22.90 -2.69
C LEU A 34 6.65 21.58 -3.14
N ILE A 35 7.47 20.60 -3.55
CA ILE A 35 7.02 19.28 -3.97
C ILE A 35 6.98 18.39 -2.73
N PRO A 36 5.80 17.98 -2.22
CA PRO A 36 5.74 17.05 -1.10
C PRO A 36 6.46 15.74 -1.49
N PRO A 37 7.33 15.19 -0.62
CA PRO A 37 8.03 13.95 -0.92
C PRO A 37 7.03 12.84 -1.26
N ALA A 38 7.37 11.97 -2.22
CA ALA A 38 6.45 10.95 -2.74
C ALA A 38 5.81 10.06 -1.64
N SER A 39 6.51 9.85 -0.52
CA SER A 39 6.01 9.13 0.67
C SER A 39 4.90 9.84 1.47
N GLN A 40 4.62 11.12 1.20
CA GLN A 40 3.44 11.84 1.71
C GLN A 40 2.24 11.75 0.75
N LEU A 41 2.50 11.68 -0.57
CA LEU A 41 1.45 11.53 -1.59
C LEU A 41 0.92 10.10 -1.66
N LEU A 42 1.80 9.10 -1.59
CA LEU A 42 1.40 7.72 -1.31
C LEU A 42 1.07 7.59 0.17
N GLY A 43 -0.17 7.93 0.51
CA GLY A 43 -0.72 7.69 1.83
C GLY A 43 -0.49 6.23 2.25
N ARG A 44 -0.17 6.02 3.54
CA ARG A 44 -0.07 4.67 4.13
C ARG A 44 -1.43 3.97 4.07
N GLU A 45 -1.73 3.33 2.96
CA GLU A 45 -2.77 2.31 2.90
C GLU A 45 -2.46 1.29 4.00
N LYS A 46 -3.33 1.20 5.00
CA LYS A 46 -3.30 0.11 5.98
C LYS A 46 -3.66 -1.16 5.21
N LYS A 47 -2.65 -1.83 4.66
CA LYS A 47 -2.81 -3.13 4.00
C LYS A 47 -3.67 -4.02 4.89
N PRO A 48 -4.70 -4.70 4.35
CA PRO A 48 -5.49 -5.64 5.12
C PRO A 48 -4.52 -6.66 5.75
N ARG A 49 -4.76 -7.02 7.01
CA ARG A 49 -3.91 -7.99 7.70
C ARG A 49 -4.30 -9.37 7.21
N GLU A 50 -3.46 -9.92 6.35
CA GLU A 50 -3.61 -11.27 5.82
C GLU A 50 -2.75 -12.25 6.63
N ARG A 51 -3.29 -13.43 6.97
CA ARG A 51 -2.53 -14.50 7.64
C ARG A 51 -2.73 -15.82 6.90
N ARG A 52 -1.65 -16.58 6.77
CA ARG A 52 -1.66 -17.92 6.16
C ARG A 52 -1.94 -18.95 7.26
N VAL A 53 -2.93 -19.79 7.03
CA VAL A 53 -3.45 -20.79 7.97
C VAL A 53 -3.75 -22.09 7.23
N ARG A 54 -3.97 -23.17 7.99
CA ARG A 54 -4.46 -24.44 7.45
C ARG A 54 -5.98 -24.49 7.53
N LEU A 55 -6.62 -24.88 6.45
CA LEU A 55 -8.05 -25.21 6.45
C LEU A 55 -8.23 -26.62 7.01
N ARG A 56 -9.23 -26.80 7.88
CA ARG A 56 -9.68 -28.11 8.34
C ARG A 56 -11.14 -28.34 8.00
N PHE A 57 -11.46 -29.53 7.53
CA PHE A 57 -12.84 -29.90 7.22
C PHE A 57 -13.51 -30.49 8.46
N HIS A 58 -14.68 -29.94 8.80
CA HIS A 58 -15.56 -30.46 9.85
C HIS A 58 -16.99 -30.40 9.31
N ASP A 59 -17.54 -31.54 8.92
CA ASP A 59 -18.83 -31.62 8.24
C ASP A 59 -20.02 -31.33 9.18
N GLU A 60 -19.77 -31.30 10.49
CA GLU A 60 -20.73 -30.83 11.51
C GLU A 60 -20.98 -29.31 11.47
N LEU A 61 -20.12 -28.53 10.81
CA LEU A 61 -20.31 -27.07 10.67
C LEU A 61 -21.37 -26.78 9.60
N ARG A 62 -22.10 -25.67 9.79
CA ARG A 62 -23.04 -25.18 8.78
C ARG A 62 -22.28 -24.67 7.55
N GLU A 63 -22.87 -24.87 6.38
CA GLU A 63 -22.40 -24.21 5.16
C GLU A 63 -22.37 -22.68 5.33
N GLY A 64 -21.30 -22.06 4.86
CA GLY A 64 -21.15 -20.60 4.91
C GLY A 64 -20.69 -20.03 6.26
N THR A 65 -20.51 -20.85 7.32
CA THR A 65 -19.79 -20.43 8.53
C THR A 65 -18.37 -21.00 8.56
N ALA A 66 -17.48 -20.31 9.28
CA ALA A 66 -16.12 -20.74 9.55
C ALA A 66 -15.80 -20.51 11.02
N LYS A 67 -15.35 -21.56 11.72
CA LYS A 67 -14.87 -21.44 13.10
C LYS A 67 -13.41 -21.01 13.12
N VAL A 68 -13.12 -19.98 13.91
CA VAL A 68 -11.78 -19.41 14.08
C VAL A 68 -11.46 -19.17 15.55
N ASN A 69 -10.18 -19.21 15.89
CA ASN A 69 -9.73 -18.80 17.22
C ASN A 69 -9.92 -17.28 17.42
N PRO A 70 -10.39 -16.80 18.59
CA PRO A 70 -10.52 -15.36 18.86
C PRO A 70 -9.21 -14.57 18.72
N GLN A 71 -8.06 -15.18 19.05
CA GLN A 71 -6.75 -14.55 18.92
C GLN A 71 -6.37 -14.33 17.43
N LEU A 72 -6.70 -15.30 16.56
CA LEU A 72 -6.53 -15.15 15.12
C LEU A 72 -7.38 -13.97 14.59
N LEU A 73 -8.64 -13.88 15.02
CA LEU A 73 -9.53 -12.79 14.59
C LEU A 73 -9.06 -11.39 15.03
N ARG A 74 -8.54 -11.26 16.26
CA ARG A 74 -7.91 -10.04 16.77
C ARG A 74 -6.69 -9.63 15.96
N GLU A 75 -5.88 -10.60 15.52
CA GLU A 75 -4.72 -10.32 14.67
C GLU A 75 -5.13 -9.79 13.30
N LEU A 76 -6.11 -10.40 12.63
CA LEU A 76 -6.61 -9.92 11.33
C LEU A 76 -7.37 -8.58 11.43
N GLY A 77 -7.86 -8.23 12.62
CA GLY A 77 -8.39 -6.89 12.91
C GLY A 77 -9.91 -6.79 12.97
N GLU A 78 -10.58 -7.84 13.45
CA GLU A 78 -11.99 -7.89 13.87
C GLU A 78 -13.03 -7.58 12.76
N GLY A 79 -13.91 -8.54 12.49
CA GLY A 79 -15.01 -8.41 11.53
C GLY A 79 -15.90 -9.65 11.50
N GLU A 80 -17.14 -9.49 11.05
CA GLU A 80 -18.15 -10.56 10.98
C GLU A 80 -17.89 -11.56 9.84
N TYR A 81 -17.17 -11.14 8.79
CA TYR A 81 -16.90 -11.96 7.61
C TYR A 81 -15.40 -12.08 7.33
N ILE A 82 -14.97 -13.29 7.01
CA ILE A 82 -13.64 -13.57 6.47
C ILE A 82 -13.74 -14.04 5.03
N GLU A 83 -12.73 -13.66 4.24
CA GLU A 83 -12.49 -14.24 2.93
C GLU A 83 -11.29 -15.18 3.01
N VAL A 84 -11.54 -16.44 2.64
CA VAL A 84 -10.57 -17.52 2.59
C VAL A 84 -10.13 -17.68 1.13
N VAL A 85 -8.85 -17.47 0.86
CA VAL A 85 -8.26 -17.58 -0.48
C VAL A 85 -7.37 -18.82 -0.54
N VAL A 86 -7.76 -19.83 -1.32
CA VAL A 86 -6.99 -21.07 -1.49
C VAL A 86 -6.21 -21.03 -2.80
N ALA A 87 -4.90 -21.28 -2.71
CA ALA A 87 -3.95 -21.28 -3.84
C ALA A 87 -3.99 -20.02 -4.74
N GLY A 88 -4.47 -18.88 -4.23
CA GLY A 88 -4.65 -17.64 -4.98
C GLY A 88 -5.78 -17.65 -6.03
N ARG A 89 -6.49 -18.79 -6.18
CA ARG A 89 -7.52 -18.99 -7.21
C ARG A 89 -8.93 -18.94 -6.63
N HIS A 90 -9.22 -19.81 -5.68
CA HIS A 90 -10.55 -19.95 -5.09
C HIS A 90 -10.70 -18.98 -3.94
N ARG A 91 -11.83 -18.26 -3.90
CA ARG A 91 -12.15 -17.27 -2.87
C ARG A 91 -13.52 -17.56 -2.32
N PHE A 92 -13.60 -17.78 -1.02
CA PHE A 92 -14.85 -18.07 -0.32
C PHE A 92 -15.06 -17.04 0.77
N ARG A 93 -16.30 -16.60 0.95
CA ARG A 93 -16.69 -15.72 2.06
C ARG A 93 -17.45 -16.55 3.08
N TYR A 94 -16.98 -16.52 4.32
CA TYR A 94 -17.62 -17.21 5.44
C TYR A 94 -17.96 -16.21 6.53
N LYS A 95 -19.09 -16.44 7.21
CA LYS A 95 -19.41 -15.78 8.45
C LYS A 95 -18.54 -16.36 9.57
N VAL A 96 -17.97 -15.49 10.39
CA VAL A 96 -17.08 -15.86 11.49
C VAL A 96 -17.88 -16.37 12.68
N GLU A 97 -17.47 -17.53 13.18
CA GLU A 97 -17.86 -18.06 14.48
C GLU A 97 -16.59 -18.23 15.32
N THR A 98 -16.56 -17.69 16.54
CA THR A 98 -15.36 -17.73 17.38
C THR A 98 -15.42 -18.89 18.36
N ASP A 99 -14.41 -19.76 18.34
CA ASP A 99 -14.33 -20.95 19.18
C ASP A 99 -12.88 -21.15 19.66
N ASP A 100 -12.68 -21.22 20.99
CA ASP A 100 -11.35 -21.38 21.61
C ASP A 100 -10.76 -22.78 21.38
N SER A 101 -11.58 -23.76 20.98
CA SER A 101 -11.15 -25.12 20.63
C SER A 101 -10.33 -25.16 19.34
N VAL A 102 -10.46 -24.15 18.49
CA VAL A 102 -9.75 -24.05 17.20
C VAL A 102 -8.33 -23.52 17.44
N PRO A 103 -7.27 -24.18 16.93
CA PRO A 103 -5.91 -23.65 17.02
C PRO A 103 -5.72 -22.33 16.26
N VAL A 104 -4.87 -21.41 16.78
CA VAL A 104 -4.61 -20.08 16.18
C VAL A 104 -4.07 -20.11 14.74
N ASN A 105 -3.56 -21.25 14.28
CA ASN A 105 -3.03 -21.45 12.91
C ASN A 105 -3.95 -22.27 12.00
N GLU A 106 -5.14 -22.64 12.47
CA GLU A 106 -6.14 -23.41 11.74
C GLU A 106 -7.45 -22.64 11.64
N VAL A 107 -8.25 -22.95 10.61
CA VAL A 107 -9.61 -22.46 10.42
C VAL A 107 -10.47 -23.64 10.02
N TRP A 108 -11.57 -23.86 10.74
CA TRP A 108 -12.47 -24.99 10.49
C TRP A 108 -13.65 -24.53 9.65
N VAL A 109 -14.01 -25.31 8.63
CA VAL A 109 -15.09 -25.04 7.68
C VAL A 109 -15.81 -26.35 7.36
N ASN A 110 -17.07 -26.26 6.92
CA ASN A 110 -17.77 -27.40 6.34
C ASN A 110 -17.01 -27.89 5.10
N GLY A 111 -16.76 -29.21 5.02
CA GLY A 111 -15.98 -29.85 3.97
C GLY A 111 -16.78 -30.24 2.72
N GLU A 112 -18.10 -30.36 2.79
CA GLU A 112 -18.93 -31.06 1.78
C GLU A 112 -18.70 -30.56 0.34
N LYS A 113 -18.62 -29.24 0.16
CA LYS A 113 -18.45 -28.59 -1.16
C LYS A 113 -17.00 -28.31 -1.55
N LEU A 114 -16.03 -28.48 -0.64
CA LEU A 114 -14.63 -28.09 -0.90
C LEU A 114 -13.86 -29.02 -1.85
N PRO A 115 -14.05 -30.36 -1.82
CA PRO A 115 -13.49 -31.28 -2.80
C PRO A 115 -13.91 -30.99 -4.25
N GLU A 116 -15.14 -30.49 -4.49
CA GLU A 116 -15.60 -30.10 -5.83
C GLU A 116 -14.76 -28.97 -6.44
N TYR A 117 -14.25 -28.07 -5.60
CA TYR A 117 -13.31 -27.01 -5.99
C TYR A 117 -11.84 -27.48 -6.02
N GLY A 118 -11.57 -28.77 -5.82
CA GLY A 118 -10.22 -29.34 -5.78
C GLY A 118 -9.43 -28.99 -4.50
N ILE A 119 -10.14 -28.69 -3.40
CA ILE A 119 -9.52 -28.32 -2.12
C ILE A 119 -9.56 -29.54 -1.20
N ALA A 120 -8.39 -29.95 -0.71
CA ALA A 120 -8.25 -31.06 0.23
C ALA A 120 -8.22 -30.56 1.69
N ASP A 121 -8.42 -31.46 2.66
CA ASP A 121 -8.16 -31.15 4.07
C ASP A 121 -6.69 -30.72 4.26
N ASN A 122 -6.44 -29.90 5.29
CA ASN A 122 -5.12 -29.37 5.64
C ASN A 122 -4.50 -28.46 4.55
N SER A 123 -5.32 -27.99 3.59
CA SER A 123 -4.90 -27.03 2.55
C SER A 123 -4.43 -25.72 3.15
N ILE A 124 -3.39 -25.12 2.56
CA ILE A 124 -2.90 -23.79 2.97
C ILE A 124 -3.78 -22.72 2.32
N ALA A 125 -4.42 -21.91 3.16
CA ALA A 125 -5.23 -20.76 2.74
C ALA A 125 -4.66 -19.45 3.27
N THR A 126 -4.91 -18.37 2.55
CA THR A 126 -4.70 -16.99 3.03
C THR A 126 -6.04 -16.45 3.47
N VAL A 127 -6.15 -16.05 4.74
CA VAL A 127 -7.38 -15.47 5.31
C VAL A 127 -7.20 -13.97 5.48
N ARG A 128 -8.25 -13.22 5.12
CA ARG A 128 -8.37 -11.78 5.34
C ARG A 128 -9.76 -11.44 5.88
N VAL A 129 -9.86 -10.47 6.77
CA VAL A 129 -11.15 -9.91 7.18
C VAL A 129 -11.70 -9.03 6.06
N VAL A 130 -12.97 -9.22 5.72
CA VAL A 130 -13.70 -8.32 4.81
C VAL A 130 -14.62 -7.45 5.65
N ARG A 131 -14.42 -6.14 5.58
CA ARG A 131 -15.39 -5.17 6.07
C ARG A 131 -16.34 -4.84 4.93
N GLN A 132 -17.65 -4.90 5.21
CA GLN A 132 -18.67 -4.29 4.34
C GLN A 132 -18.62 -2.76 4.47
#